data_AF-A0A9P5V972-F1
#
_entry.id   AF-A0A9P5V972-F1
#
_cell.length_a   1.000
_cell.length_b   1.000
_cell.length_c   1.000
_cell.angle_alpha   90.00
_cell.angle_beta   90.00
_cell.angle_gamma   90.00
#
_symmetry.space_group_name_H-M   'P 1'
#
loop_
_entity.id
_entity.type
_entity.pdbx_description
1 polymer ?
#
loop_
_entity_poly.entity_id
_entity_poly.type
_entity_poly.pdbx_seq_one_letter_code
_entity_poly.pdbx_strand_id
1 'polypeptide(L)'
;MSHSKLLDLKYQMFQYASHHNNPVNVGIHLTCIPLIVWSALVWGANTGPLIASPSVAAVASGATLPVALSKLFKFAVPNLSMILMTGYFVGHGVFEKRAPKLTENLVQAAVLGPYFVLWEVLFFLGYRPQLKKELDVLVKADIAAFRARKALENKKKD
;
A
#
# COMPACT_ATOMS: atom_id res chain seq x y z
N MET A 1 -10.19 9.24 -29.51
CA MET A 1 -9.85 7.87 -29.07
C MET A 1 -9.98 7.80 -27.56
N SER A 2 -10.84 6.92 -27.03
CA SER A 2 -10.95 6.69 -25.58
C SER A 2 -9.69 5.96 -25.12
N HIS A 3 -8.68 6.70 -24.64
CA HIS A 3 -7.54 6.07 -23.99
C HIS A 3 -8.00 5.48 -22.66
N SER A 4 -7.73 4.19 -22.46
CA SER A 4 -8.06 3.49 -21.23
C SER A 4 -7.47 4.23 -20.03
N LYS A 5 -8.34 4.72 -19.14
CA LYS A 5 -7.97 5.42 -17.89
C LYS A 5 -7.03 4.61 -16.99
N LEU A 6 -6.96 3.30 -17.22
CA LEU A 6 -6.10 2.38 -16.50
C LEU A 6 -4.61 2.69 -16.65
N LEU A 7 -4.14 3.17 -17.80
CA LEU A 7 -2.70 3.46 -18.04
C LEU A 7 -2.41 4.96 -18.15
N ASP A 8 -3.41 5.80 -17.93
CA ASP A 8 -3.24 7.24 -17.89
C ASP A 8 -2.62 7.65 -16.55
N LEU A 9 -1.33 7.98 -16.58
CA LEU A 9 -0.58 8.42 -15.41
C LEU A 9 -1.24 9.61 -14.70
N LYS A 10 -1.69 10.61 -15.45
CA LYS A 10 -2.28 11.82 -14.86
C LYS A 10 -3.58 11.47 -14.15
N TYR A 11 -4.40 10.61 -14.75
CA TYR A 11 -5.61 10.11 -14.12
C TYR A 11 -5.32 9.31 -12.85
N GLN A 12 -4.37 8.37 -12.90
CA GLN A 12 -3.98 7.57 -11.73
C GLN A 12 -3.49 8.46 -10.58
N MET A 13 -2.60 9.42 -10.88
CA MET A 13 -2.06 10.34 -9.86
C MET A 13 -3.15 11.26 -9.30
N PHE A 14 -4.08 11.73 -10.14
CA PHE A 14 -5.19 12.56 -9.69
C PHE A 14 -6.09 11.80 -8.71
N GLN A 15 -6.46 10.55 -9.04
CA GLN A 15 -7.28 9.71 -8.16
C GLN A 15 -6.57 9.40 -6.84
N TYR A 16 -5.26 9.14 -6.90
CA TYR A 16 -4.46 8.94 -5.70
C TYR A 16 -4.43 10.20 -4.83
N ALA A 17 -4.08 11.36 -5.40
CA ALA A 17 -3.91 12.61 -4.67
C ALA A 17 -5.25 13.17 -4.14
N SER A 18 -6.37 12.96 -4.83
CA SER A 18 -7.70 13.37 -4.34
C SER A 18 -8.11 12.63 -3.06
N HIS A 19 -7.69 11.37 -2.92
CA HIS A 19 -7.97 10.55 -1.73
C HIS A 19 -6.88 10.62 -0.66
N HIS A 20 -5.64 10.97 -1.01
CA HIS A 20 -4.51 11.11 -0.09
C HIS A 20 -4.01 12.56 -0.04
N ASN A 21 -4.92 13.48 0.26
CA ASN A 21 -4.61 14.91 0.39
C ASN A 21 -4.29 15.36 1.84
N ASN A 22 -4.41 14.47 2.83
CA ASN A 22 -4.01 14.74 4.21
C ASN A 22 -2.50 14.49 4.36
N PRO A 23 -1.69 15.50 4.71
CA PRO A 23 -0.24 15.37 4.81
C PRO A 23 0.20 14.32 5.85
N VAL A 24 -0.57 14.14 6.93
CA VAL A 24 -0.28 13.12 7.93
C VAL A 24 -0.38 11.74 7.28
N ASN A 25 -1.54 11.41 6.72
CA ASN A 25 -1.78 10.17 5.97
C ASN A 25 -0.71 9.90 4.89
N VAL A 26 -0.28 10.92 4.14
CA VAL A 26 0.81 10.78 3.15
C VAL A 26 2.13 10.40 3.83
N GLY A 27 2.48 11.05 4.95
CA GLY A 27 3.68 10.71 5.73
C GLY A 27 3.69 9.26 6.26
N ILE A 28 2.53 8.76 6.64
CA ILE A 28 2.35 7.35 7.02
C ILE A 28 2.54 6.42 5.83
N HIS A 29 1.99 6.73 4.67
CA HIS A 29 2.20 5.91 3.48
C HIS A 29 3.68 5.89 3.09
N LEU A 30 4.35 7.04 3.16
CA LEU A 30 5.77 7.20 2.89
C LEU A 30 6.66 6.38 3.85
N THR A 31 6.21 6.16 5.09
CA THR A 31 6.96 5.39 6.09
C THR A 31 6.57 3.90 6.09
N CYS A 32 5.27 3.60 6.09
CA CYS A 32 4.75 2.25 6.23
C CYS A 32 4.99 1.37 5.01
N ILE A 33 4.72 1.90 3.82
CA ILE A 33 4.77 1.09 2.60
C ILE A 33 6.19 0.58 2.32
N PRO A 34 7.26 1.41 2.38
CA PRO A 34 8.63 0.89 2.22
C PRO A 34 8.99 -0.17 3.25
N LEU A 35 8.56 -0.01 4.51
CA LEU A 35 8.83 -0.96 5.59
C LEU A 35 8.05 -2.29 5.42
N ILE A 36 6.82 -2.24 4.92
CA ILE A 36 6.05 -3.45 4.56
C ILE A 36 6.75 -4.17 3.40
N VAL A 37 7.12 -3.44 2.33
CA VAL A 37 7.84 -4.00 1.18
C VAL A 37 9.16 -4.62 1.63
N TRP A 38 9.95 -3.92 2.44
CA TRP A 38 11.19 -4.43 3.01
C TRP A 38 10.98 -5.71 3.82
N SER A 39 9.98 -5.74 4.69
CA SER A 39 9.68 -6.92 5.50
C SER A 39 9.29 -8.12 4.62
N ALA A 40 8.46 -7.89 3.59
CA ALA A 40 8.08 -8.92 2.63
C ALA A 40 9.28 -9.44 1.82
N LEU A 41 10.20 -8.56 1.41
CA LEU A 41 11.43 -8.94 0.71
C LEU A 41 12.37 -9.74 1.60
N VAL A 42 12.55 -9.33 2.87
CA VAL A 42 13.37 -10.08 3.84
C VAL A 42 12.81 -11.47 4.06
N TRP A 43 11.50 -11.62 4.21
CA TRP A 43 10.88 -12.94 4.30
C TRP A 43 11.07 -13.74 3.02
N GLY A 44 10.81 -13.15 1.85
CA GLY A 44 11.03 -13.81 0.56
C GLY A 44 12.47 -14.30 0.37
N ALA A 45 13.44 -13.48 0.73
CA ALA A 45 14.87 -13.84 0.68
C ALA A 45 15.23 -14.99 1.64
N ASN A 46 14.57 -15.09 2.81
CA ASN A 46 14.83 -16.11 3.82
C ASN A 46 13.96 -17.37 3.68
N THR A 47 13.02 -17.43 2.73
CA THR A 47 12.10 -18.59 2.57
C THR A 47 12.79 -19.78 1.88
N GLY A 48 13.79 -19.52 1.04
CA GLY A 48 14.34 -20.51 0.11
C GLY A 48 13.33 -20.91 -0.98
N PRO A 49 13.57 -22.00 -1.74
CA PRO A 49 12.63 -22.47 -2.75
C PRO A 49 11.26 -22.84 -2.14
N LEU A 50 10.20 -22.19 -2.62
CA LEU A 50 8.81 -22.46 -2.21
C LEU A 50 8.38 -23.89 -2.56
N ILE A 51 8.93 -24.42 -3.65
CA ILE A 51 8.84 -25.82 -4.02
C ILE A 51 10.24 -26.40 -3.82
N ALA A 52 10.47 -27.03 -2.66
CA ALA A 52 11.67 -27.82 -2.48
C ALA A 52 11.60 -29.03 -3.40
N SER A 53 12.62 -29.26 -4.24
CA SER A 53 12.78 -30.57 -4.86
C SER A 53 12.85 -31.60 -3.73
N PRO A 54 11.91 -32.57 -3.67
CA PRO A 54 11.92 -33.50 -2.57
C PRO A 54 13.20 -34.34 -2.68
N SER A 55 14.02 -34.35 -1.63
CA SER A 55 15.14 -35.28 -1.57
C SER A 55 14.57 -36.70 -1.48
N VAL A 56 15.24 -37.66 -2.12
CA VAL A 56 14.82 -39.08 -2.10
C VAL A 56 14.60 -39.57 -0.67
N ALA A 57 15.41 -39.10 0.28
CA ALA A 57 15.28 -39.39 1.72
C ALA A 57 14.03 -38.78 2.38
N ALA A 58 13.60 -37.57 1.98
CA ALA A 58 12.39 -36.93 2.53
C ALA A 58 11.10 -37.57 2.02
N VAL A 59 11.10 -38.06 0.77
CA VAL A 59 9.99 -38.86 0.22
C VAL A 59 9.92 -40.22 0.92
N ALA A 60 11.07 -40.87 1.10
CA ALA A 60 11.15 -42.20 1.71
C ALA A 60 10.78 -42.22 3.20
N SER A 61 10.91 -41.10 3.92
CA SER A 61 10.65 -41.01 5.36
C SER A 61 9.25 -40.52 5.74
N GLY A 62 8.41 -40.13 4.77
CA GLY A 62 7.09 -39.53 5.04
C GLY A 62 7.13 -38.15 5.72
N ALA A 63 8.33 -37.57 5.88
CA ALA A 63 8.56 -36.31 6.60
C ALA A 63 8.29 -35.04 5.75
N THR A 64 7.68 -35.17 4.57
CA THR A 64 7.41 -34.06 3.65
C THR A 64 6.53 -32.98 4.28
N LEU A 65 5.51 -33.38 5.05
CA LEU A 65 4.57 -32.46 5.69
C LEU A 65 5.17 -31.73 6.91
N PRO A 66 5.87 -32.39 7.87
CA PRO A 66 6.59 -31.71 8.95
C PRO A 66 7.67 -30.73 8.45
N VAL A 67 8.41 -31.09 7.40
CA VAL A 67 9.44 -30.21 6.83
C VAL A 67 8.80 -28.98 6.17
N ALA A 68 7.74 -29.15 5.38
CA ALA A 68 7.00 -28.04 4.79
C ALA A 68 6.42 -27.11 5.87
N LEU A 69 5.82 -27.67 6.92
CA LEU A 69 5.25 -26.92 8.01
C LEU A 69 6.31 -26.14 8.80
N SER A 70 7.48 -26.73 9.06
CA SER A 70 8.59 -26.06 9.74
C SER A 70 9.15 -24.85 8.96
N LYS A 71 9.14 -24.91 7.62
CA LYS A 71 9.52 -23.77 6.77
C LYS A 71 8.45 -22.67 6.80
N LEU A 72 7.17 -23.05 6.84
CA LEU A 72 6.06 -22.11 7.00
C LEU A 72 6.15 -21.37 8.35
N PHE A 73 6.48 -22.07 9.44
CA PHE A 73 6.67 -21.45 10.76
C PHE A 73 7.90 -20.54 10.83
N LYS A 74 9.00 -20.87 10.14
CA LYS A 74 10.16 -19.97 10.01
C LYS A 74 9.83 -18.70 9.21
N PHE A 75 8.98 -18.82 8.19
CA PHE A 75 8.47 -17.70 7.40
C PHE A 75 7.54 -16.79 8.23
N ALA A 76 6.76 -17.36 9.15
CA ALA A 76 5.82 -16.63 9.97
C ALA A 76 6.46 -15.89 11.18
N VAL A 77 7.78 -15.98 11.38
CA VAL A 77 8.45 -15.26 12.48
C VAL A 77 8.45 -13.76 12.16
N PRO A 78 7.76 -12.93 12.98
CA PRO A 78 7.77 -11.48 12.79
C PRO A 78 9.20 -10.95 12.99
N ASN A 79 9.73 -10.28 11.97
CA ASN A 79 10.99 -9.56 12.10
C ASN A 79 10.78 -8.24 12.85
N LEU A 80 11.88 -7.62 13.30
CA LEU A 80 11.84 -6.36 14.06
C LEU A 80 11.04 -5.27 13.31
N SER A 81 11.15 -5.21 11.98
CA SER A 81 10.40 -4.25 11.16
C SER A 81 8.89 -4.47 11.19
N MET A 82 8.40 -5.72 11.20
CA MET A 82 6.97 -6.03 11.35
C MET A 82 6.44 -5.64 12.73
N ILE A 83 7.20 -5.88 13.80
CA ILE A 83 6.79 -5.53 15.16
C ILE A 83 6.68 -4.00 15.31
N LEU A 84 7.70 -3.28 14.84
CA LEU A 84 7.69 -1.81 14.83
C LEU A 84 6.55 -1.26 13.96
N MET A 85 6.27 -1.93 12.84
CA MET A 85 5.19 -1.54 11.94
C MET A 85 3.81 -1.71 12.58
N THR A 86 3.55 -2.84 13.24
CA THR A 86 2.29 -3.06 13.98
C THR A 86 2.11 -2.02 15.07
N GLY A 87 3.15 -1.70 15.85
CA GLY A 87 3.09 -0.64 16.85
C GLY A 87 2.76 0.73 16.25
N TYR A 88 3.39 1.06 15.12
CA TYR A 88 3.12 2.31 14.40
C TYR A 88 1.70 2.38 13.84
N PHE A 89 1.19 1.32 13.20
CA PHE A 89 -0.19 1.25 12.70
C PHE A 89 -1.22 1.31 13.82
N VAL A 90 -0.98 0.64 14.95
CA VAL A 90 -1.89 0.69 16.11
C VAL A 90 -1.93 2.09 16.70
N GLY A 91 -0.77 2.72 16.92
CA GLY A 91 -0.71 4.11 17.34
C GLY A 91 -1.46 5.00 16.35
N HIS A 92 -1.21 4.84 15.06
CA HIS A 92 -1.77 5.69 14.04
C HIS A 92 -3.30 5.53 13.85
N GLY A 93 -3.82 4.30 13.85
CA GLY A 93 -5.26 4.02 13.73
C GLY A 93 -6.08 4.59 14.89
N VAL A 94 -5.48 4.67 16.10
CA VAL A 94 -6.08 5.33 17.26
C VAL A 94 -6.21 6.85 17.05
N PHE A 95 -5.26 7.48 16.33
CA PHE A 95 -5.24 8.94 16.12
C PHE A 95 -6.01 9.41 14.88
N GLU A 96 -6.06 8.66 13.77
CA GLU A 96 -6.75 9.11 12.53
C GLU A 96 -8.17 8.58 12.36
N LYS A 97 -8.62 7.58 13.14
CA LYS A 97 -9.98 6.99 13.12
C LYS A 97 -10.51 6.59 11.73
N ARG A 98 -9.67 6.50 10.70
CA ARG A 98 -10.05 6.05 9.35
C ARG A 98 -9.53 4.65 9.09
N ALA A 99 -10.40 3.80 8.53
CA ALA A 99 -10.03 2.44 8.18
C ALA A 99 -8.95 2.43 7.09
N PRO A 100 -7.92 1.57 7.21
CA PRO A 100 -6.90 1.43 6.20
C PRO A 100 -7.50 0.86 4.90
N LYS A 101 -7.08 1.37 3.74
CA LYS A 101 -7.51 0.91 2.39
C LYS A 101 -7.27 -0.57 2.10
N LEU A 102 -6.57 -1.29 2.98
CA LEU A 102 -6.40 -2.75 2.88
C LEU A 102 -7.72 -3.52 2.90
N THR A 103 -8.79 -2.96 3.49
CA THR A 103 -10.07 -3.69 3.68
C THR A 103 -10.89 -3.88 2.42
N GLU A 104 -10.66 -3.06 1.38
CA GLU A 104 -11.50 -3.06 0.16
C GLU A 104 -10.88 -3.83 -1.00
N ASN A 105 -9.55 -3.75 -1.19
CA ASN A 105 -8.85 -4.46 -2.26
C ASN A 105 -7.35 -4.63 -1.95
N LEU A 106 -7.02 -5.73 -1.27
CA LEU A 106 -5.67 -6.01 -0.79
C LEU A 106 -4.64 -6.12 -1.93
N VAL A 107 -4.98 -6.79 -3.03
CA VAL A 107 -4.07 -6.98 -4.17
C VAL A 107 -3.77 -5.65 -4.84
N GLN A 108 -4.79 -4.82 -5.06
CA GLN A 108 -4.61 -3.49 -5.61
C GLN A 108 -3.80 -2.60 -4.67
N ALA A 109 -4.04 -2.67 -3.35
CA ALA A 109 -3.26 -1.92 -2.37
C ALA A 109 -1.79 -2.35 -2.35
N ALA A 110 -1.52 -3.65 -2.43
CA ALA A 110 -0.16 -4.20 -2.45
C ALA A 110 0.64 -3.78 -3.69
N VAL A 111 -0.01 -3.69 -4.85
CA VAL A 111 0.65 -3.30 -6.11
C VAL A 111 0.76 -1.78 -6.25
N LEU A 112 -0.33 -1.05 -6.02
CA LEU A 112 -0.36 0.40 -6.26
C LEU A 112 0.23 1.22 -5.12
N GLY A 113 0.23 0.71 -3.88
CA GLY A 113 0.81 1.40 -2.73
C GLY A 113 2.28 1.78 -2.95
N PRO A 114 3.18 0.82 -3.26
CA PRO A 114 4.58 1.11 -3.56
C PRO A 114 4.75 2.03 -4.77
N TYR A 115 3.90 1.86 -5.79
CA TYR A 115 3.91 2.71 -6.99
C TYR A 115 3.63 4.19 -6.67
N PHE A 116 2.61 4.49 -5.86
CA PHE A 116 2.30 5.88 -5.51
C PHE A 116 3.34 6.50 -4.57
N VAL A 117 3.90 5.72 -3.64
CA VAL A 117 4.99 6.20 -2.78
C VAL A 117 6.23 6.56 -3.59
N LEU A 118 6.55 5.77 -4.62
CA LEU A 118 7.62 6.14 -5.55
C LEU A 118 7.34 7.49 -6.21
N TRP A 119 6.12 7.76 -6.66
CA TRP A 119 5.76 9.05 -7.26
C TRP A 119 5.86 10.22 -6.28
N GLU A 120 5.47 10.04 -5.01
CA GLU A 120 5.63 11.08 -3.98
C GLU A 120 7.11 11.42 -3.77
N VAL A 121 7.98 10.41 -3.70
CA VAL A 121 9.43 10.61 -3.60
C VAL A 121 9.97 11.31 -4.84
N LEU A 122 9.55 10.89 -6.04
CA LEU A 122 9.95 11.53 -7.28
C LEU A 122 9.53 13.01 -7.34
N PHE A 123 8.30 13.33 -6.95
CA PHE A 123 7.81 14.70 -6.87
C PHE A 123 8.57 15.53 -5.83
N PHE A 124 8.92 14.93 -4.68
CA PHE A 124 9.77 15.56 -3.67
C PHE A 124 11.17 15.86 -4.20
N LEU A 125 11.74 14.98 -5.03
CA LEU A 125 13.01 15.19 -5.72
C LEU A 125 12.91 16.18 -6.91
N GLY A 126 11.72 16.73 -7.18
CA GLY A 126 11.49 17.70 -8.25
C GLY A 126 11.27 17.09 -9.63
N TYR A 127 11.02 15.78 -9.73
CA TYR A 127 10.68 15.13 -11.00
C TYR A 127 9.29 15.57 -11.49
N ARG A 128 9.18 15.98 -12.76
CA ARG A 128 7.92 16.41 -13.43
C ARG A 128 7.11 17.45 -12.62
N PRO A 129 7.68 18.64 -12.33
CA PRO A 129 7.02 19.66 -11.51
C PRO A 129 5.76 20.25 -12.16
N GLN A 130 5.67 20.25 -13.50
CA GLN A 130 4.45 20.69 -14.20
C GLN A 130 3.27 19.78 -13.90
N LEU A 131 3.48 18.45 -13.93
CA LEU A 131 2.45 17.48 -13.59
C LEU A 131 1.97 17.65 -12.15
N LYS A 132 2.90 17.83 -11.20
CA LYS A 132 2.55 18.08 -9.80
C LYS A 132 1.66 19.32 -9.64
N LYS A 133 2.02 20.43 -10.29
CA LYS A 133 1.21 21.67 -10.27
C LYS A 133 -0.19 21.46 -10.87
N GLU A 134 -0.28 20.76 -11.99
CA GLU A 134 -1.57 20.42 -12.60
C GLU A 134 -2.44 19.57 -11.67
N LEU A 135 -1.84 18.56 -11.03
CA LEU A 135 -2.53 17.72 -10.05
C LEU A 135 -3.01 18.53 -8.85
N ASP A 136 -2.17 19.42 -8.29
CA ASP A 136 -2.53 20.28 -7.16
C ASP A 136 -3.76 21.17 -7.48
N VAL A 137 -3.83 21.70 -8.71
CA VAL A 137 -5.00 22.47 -9.18
C VAL A 137 -6.24 21.59 -9.29
N LEU A 138 -6.13 20.42 -9.93
CA LEU A 138 -7.26 19.50 -10.12
C LEU A 138 -7.79 18.96 -8.79
N VAL A 139 -6.91 18.60 -7.87
CA VAL A 139 -7.26 18.07 -6.54
C VAL A 139 -7.99 19.12 -5.71
N LYS A 140 -7.51 20.38 -5.71
CA LYS A 140 -8.20 21.47 -5.02
C LYS A 140 -9.62 21.69 -5.55
N ALA A 141 -9.79 21.67 -6.86
CA ALA A 141 -11.10 21.80 -7.49
C ALA A 141 -12.03 20.64 -7.12
N ASP A 142 -11.54 19.39 -7.14
CA ASP A 142 -12.32 18.20 -6.79
C ASP A 142 -12.75 18.20 -5.31
N ILE A 143 -11.85 18.54 -4.40
CA ILE A 143 -12.16 18.66 -2.96
C ILE A 143 -13.23 19.74 -2.73
N ALA A 144 -13.12 20.89 -3.39
CA ALA A 144 -14.12 21.95 -3.27
C ALA A 144 -15.49 21.50 -3.78
N ALA A 145 -15.54 20.84 -4.93
CA ALA A 145 -16.77 20.29 -5.50
C ALA A 145 -17.39 19.21 -4.60
N PHE A 146 -16.57 18.31 -4.03
CA PHE A 146 -17.02 17.30 -3.07
C PHE A 146 -17.66 17.94 -1.82
N ARG A 147 -17.02 18.95 -1.24
CA ARG A 147 -17.56 19.67 -0.07
C ARG A 147 -18.88 20.37 -0.39
N ALA A 148 -18.99 21.00 -1.56
CA ALA A 148 -20.23 21.65 -2.00
C ALA A 148 -21.37 20.64 -2.17
N ARG A 149 -21.11 19.49 -2.82
CA ARG A 149 -22.11 18.40 -2.96
C ARG A 149 -22.60 17.90 -1.60
N LYS A 150 -21.67 17.65 -0.66
CA LYS A 150 -22.00 17.19 0.69
C LYS A 150 -22.84 18.21 1.48
N ALA A 151 -22.57 19.51 1.32
CA ALA A 151 -23.36 20.56 1.96
C ALA A 151 -24.81 20.62 1.41
N LEU A 152 -24.99 20.42 0.11
CA LEU A 152 -26.32 20.34 -0.52
C LEU A 152 -27.10 19.09 -0.07
N GLU A 153 -26.42 17.95 0.05
CA GLU A 153 -27.04 16.72 0.55
C GLU A 153 -27.51 16.86 2.00
N ASN A 154 -26.75 17.52 2.86
CA ASN A 154 -27.16 17.77 4.24
C ASN A 154 -28.40 18.68 4.29
N LYS A 155 -28.44 19.76 3.50
CA LYS A 155 -29.61 20.66 3.41
C LYS A 155 -30.88 19.99 2.89
N LYS A 156 -30.78 18.87 2.17
CA LYS A 156 -31.95 18.09 1.70
C LYS A 156 -32.47 17.10 2.76
N LYS A 157 -31.66 16.82 3.79
CA LYS A 157 -31.99 15.89 4.88
C LYS A 157 -32.60 16.61 6.08
N ASP A 158 -32.35 17.91 6.19
CA ASP A 158 -32.99 18.84 7.12
C ASP A 158 -34.32 19.35 6.55
#